data_AF-A0A7U9Q352-F1
#
_entry.id   AF-A0A7U9Q352-F1
#
_cell.length_a   1.000
_cell.length_b   1.000
_cell.length_c   1.000
_cell.angle_alpha   90.00
_cell.angle_beta   90.00
_cell.angle_gamma   90.00
#
_symmetry.space_group_name_H-M   'P 1'
#
loop_
_entity.id
_entity.type
_entity.pdbx_description
1 polymer ?
#
loop_
_entity_poly.entity_id
_entity_poly.type
_entity_poly.pdbx_seq_one_letter_code
_entity_poly.pdbx_strand_id
1 'polypeptide(L)'
;MSAPSPVTEFTERIKPHTLSLFRIVTGLLFACHGASSLFGILGGAMGKGLTVPAGTWPGWYAAVIQFVGGLLVMLGLGTRAAALISSGSMAYAYFSVHAGESLWPLQNGGELSVLFCWAFLLLVFTGPGTWSLDHLLFRSRQSADATDGVRREPSAV
;
A
#
# COMPACT_ATOMS: atom_id res chain seq x y z
N MET A 1 -5.61 -39.16 -5.77
CA MET A 1 -5.15 -37.86 -5.23
C MET A 1 -4.71 -38.10 -3.79
N SER A 2 -3.43 -37.92 -3.49
CA SER A 2 -2.90 -38.04 -2.12
C SER A 2 -3.34 -36.83 -1.29
N ALA A 3 -3.70 -37.05 -0.02
CA ALA A 3 -4.05 -35.95 0.88
C ALA A 3 -2.87 -34.96 1.02
N PRO A 4 -3.12 -33.65 1.13
CA PRO A 4 -2.06 -32.67 1.36
C PRO A 4 -1.34 -32.95 2.69
N SER A 5 -0.05 -32.67 2.72
CA SER A 5 0.74 -32.84 3.95
C SER A 5 0.29 -31.84 5.04
N PRO A 6 0.46 -32.15 6.33
CA PRO A 6 0.15 -31.22 7.42
C PRO A 6 0.82 -29.83 7.29
N VAL A 7 2.01 -29.77 6.70
CA VAL A 7 2.75 -28.51 6.44
C VAL A 7 2.05 -27.66 5.37
N THR A 8 1.49 -28.31 4.34
CA THR A 8 0.73 -27.63 3.28
C THR A 8 -0.54 -27.01 3.85
N GLU A 9 -1.27 -27.73 4.70
CA GLU A 9 -2.48 -27.22 5.34
C GLU A 9 -2.21 -26.04 6.27
N PHE A 10 -1.14 -26.10 7.07
CA PHE A 10 -0.73 -24.99 7.92
C PHE A 10 -0.37 -23.74 7.12
N THR A 11 0.39 -23.91 6.03
CA THR A 11 0.83 -22.80 5.17
C THR A 11 -0.36 -22.07 4.53
N GLU A 12 -1.31 -22.80 3.96
CA GLU A 12 -2.50 -22.19 3.35
C GLU A 12 -3.37 -21.46 4.38
N ARG A 13 -3.43 -21.97 5.63
CA ARG A 13 -4.16 -21.30 6.72
C ARG A 13 -3.53 -19.97 7.12
N ILE A 14 -2.20 -19.88 7.21
CA ILE A 14 -1.51 -18.68 7.73
C ILE A 14 -1.23 -17.62 6.66
N LYS A 15 -1.11 -18.03 5.39
CA LYS A 15 -0.85 -17.17 4.23
C LYS A 15 -1.65 -15.85 4.20
N PRO A 16 -3.00 -15.81 4.39
CA PRO A 16 -3.73 -14.55 4.37
C PRO A 16 -3.34 -13.58 5.49
N HIS A 17 -2.93 -14.10 6.65
CA HIS A 17 -2.45 -13.29 7.78
C HIS A 17 -1.04 -12.75 7.52
N THR A 18 -0.15 -13.57 6.97
CA THR A 18 1.20 -13.13 6.58
C THR A 18 1.15 -12.04 5.52
N LEU A 19 0.26 -12.15 4.52
CA LEU A 19 0.06 -11.10 3.52
C LEU A 19 -0.49 -9.80 4.13
N SER A 20 -1.37 -9.90 5.13
CA SER A 20 -1.88 -8.73 5.86
C SER A 20 -0.78 -8.04 6.66
N LEU A 21 0.08 -8.80 7.34
CA LEU A 21 1.25 -8.27 8.04
C LEU A 21 2.23 -7.60 7.07
N PHE A 22 2.54 -8.25 5.96
CA PHE A 22 3.40 -7.70 4.91
C PHE A 22 2.86 -6.35 4.40
N ARG A 23 1.55 -6.26 4.13
CA ARG A 23 0.88 -5.03 3.74
C ARG A 23 1.03 -3.94 4.81
N ILE A 24 0.74 -4.27 6.07
CA ILE A 24 0.79 -3.31 7.19
C ILE A 24 2.20 -2.75 7.36
N VAL A 25 3.21 -3.61 7.42
CA VAL A 25 4.62 -3.19 7.60
C VAL A 25 5.10 -2.37 6.41
N THR A 26 4.81 -2.81 5.18
CA THR A 26 5.20 -2.08 3.96
C THR A 26 4.56 -0.69 3.92
N GLY A 27 3.26 -0.60 4.19
CA GLY A 27 2.54 0.67 4.25
C GLY A 27 3.04 1.60 5.35
N LEU A 28 3.33 1.06 6.54
CA LEU A 28 3.90 1.81 7.66
C LEU A 28 5.27 2.41 7.31
N LEU A 29 6.19 1.59 6.79
CA LEU A 29 7.52 2.06 6.44
C LEU A 29 7.48 3.14 5.35
N PHE A 30 6.62 2.96 4.35
CA PHE A 30 6.40 3.96 3.31
C PHE A 30 5.83 5.26 3.87
N ALA A 31 4.86 5.16 4.79
CA ALA A 31 4.32 6.32 5.48
C ALA A 31 5.38 7.04 6.32
N CYS A 32 6.29 6.32 6.98
CA CYS A 32 7.41 6.91 7.72
C CYS A 32 8.33 7.74 6.81
N HIS A 33 8.64 7.28 5.59
CA HIS A 33 9.43 8.07 4.64
C HIS A 33 8.72 9.36 4.22
N GLY A 34 7.41 9.27 3.96
CA GLY A 34 6.58 10.44 3.67
C GLY A 34 6.53 11.41 4.85
N ALA A 35 6.31 10.90 6.06
CA ALA A 35 6.27 11.70 7.28
C ALA A 35 7.61 12.39 7.58
N SER A 36 8.72 11.69 7.34
CA SER A 36 10.06 12.24 7.44
C SER A 36 10.26 13.42 6.50
N SER A 37 9.82 13.28 5.25
CA SER A 37 9.95 14.34 4.24
C SER A 37 8.98 15.49 4.44
N LEU A 38 7.73 15.23 4.88
CA LEU A 38 6.70 16.26 5.04
C LEU A 38 6.80 17.03 6.35
N PHE A 39 7.15 16.35 7.45
CA PHE A 39 7.09 16.90 8.80
C PHE A 39 8.45 17.04 9.48
N GLY A 40 9.53 16.58 8.85
CA GLY A 40 10.89 16.69 9.41
C GLY A 40 11.14 15.74 10.60
N ILE A 41 10.21 14.82 10.87
CA ILE A 41 10.30 13.84 11.96
C ILE A 41 11.08 12.59 11.52
N LEU A 42 11.38 11.66 12.43
CA LEU A 42 12.07 10.39 12.09
C LEU A 42 13.39 10.61 11.32
N GLY A 43 14.14 11.66 11.67
CA GLY A 43 15.39 12.06 11.01
C GLY A 43 15.22 13.10 9.90
N GLY A 44 14.00 13.42 9.47
CA GLY A 44 13.72 14.43 8.44
C GLY A 44 14.22 14.06 7.03
N ALA A 45 13.92 14.91 6.05
CA ALA A 45 14.29 14.71 4.66
C ALA A 45 15.79 14.39 4.51
N MET A 46 16.10 13.24 3.91
CA MET A 46 17.47 12.73 3.74
C MET A 46 18.28 12.61 5.05
N GLY A 47 17.61 12.48 6.20
CA GLY A 47 18.27 12.40 7.51
C GLY A 47 18.76 13.74 8.08
N LYS A 48 18.34 14.87 7.51
CA LYS A 48 18.83 16.22 7.88
C LYS A 48 17.95 16.99 8.87
N GLY A 49 16.87 16.39 9.37
CA GLY A 49 15.91 17.04 10.26
C GLY A 49 15.10 18.16 9.59
N LEU A 50 15.10 18.23 8.25
CA LEU A 50 14.41 19.26 7.47
C LEU A 50 13.16 18.68 6.80
N THR A 51 12.25 19.57 6.40
CA THR A 51 11.12 19.23 5.53
C THR A 51 11.47 19.49 4.07
N VAL A 52 10.82 18.77 3.15
CA VAL A 52 10.79 19.14 1.73
C VAL A 52 9.80 20.29 1.55
N PRO A 53 10.20 21.44 0.96
CA PRO A 53 9.28 22.56 0.77
C PRO A 53 8.04 22.18 -0.05
N ALA A 54 6.89 22.76 0.31
CA ALA A 54 5.63 22.47 -0.34
C ALA A 54 5.68 22.77 -1.86
N GLY A 55 5.18 21.83 -2.67
CA GLY A 55 5.13 21.96 -4.12
C GLY A 55 6.45 21.70 -4.85
N THR A 56 7.55 21.38 -4.15
CA THR A 56 8.83 21.04 -4.82
C THR A 56 8.71 19.75 -5.63
N TRP A 57 8.92 19.83 -6.94
CA TRP A 57 8.98 18.66 -7.82
C TRP A 57 10.38 18.01 -7.82
N PRO A 58 10.50 16.67 -7.80
CA PRO A 58 9.44 15.69 -7.55
C PRO A 58 9.21 15.43 -6.04
N GLY A 59 10.11 15.91 -5.18
CA GLY A 59 10.25 15.45 -3.79
C GLY A 59 9.02 15.62 -2.91
N TRP A 60 8.31 16.75 -2.99
CA TRP A 60 7.14 16.99 -2.15
C TRP A 60 5.96 16.09 -2.53
N TYR A 61 5.72 15.93 -3.84
CA TYR A 61 4.66 15.03 -4.33
C TYR A 61 4.97 13.57 -4.00
N ALA A 62 6.23 13.15 -4.13
CA ALA A 62 6.66 11.83 -3.69
C ALA A 62 6.42 11.64 -2.18
N ALA A 63 6.69 12.65 -1.35
CA ALA A 63 6.47 12.59 0.09
C ALA A 63 4.97 12.48 0.45
N VAL A 64 4.10 13.20 -0.26
CA VAL A 64 2.63 13.10 -0.11
C VAL A 64 2.14 11.70 -0.48
N ILE A 65 2.58 11.16 -1.62
CA ILE A 65 2.23 9.80 -2.06
C ILE A 65 2.72 8.78 -1.04
N GLN A 66 3.95 8.93 -0.55
CA GLN A 66 4.52 8.06 0.49
C GLN A 66 3.69 8.05 1.76
N PHE A 67 3.34 9.23 2.26
CA PHE A 67 2.58 9.35 3.49
C PHE A 67 1.14 8.84 3.33
N VAL A 68 0.39 9.40 2.38
CA VAL A 68 -1.03 9.09 2.20
C VAL A 68 -1.22 7.69 1.65
N GLY A 69 -0.46 7.31 0.61
CA GLY A 69 -0.49 5.97 0.03
C GLY A 69 -0.07 4.91 1.03
N GLY A 70 0.97 5.17 1.81
CA GLY A 70 1.42 4.28 2.90
C GLY A 70 0.33 4.04 3.93
N LEU A 71 -0.34 5.10 4.42
CA LEU A 71 -1.44 4.97 5.38
C LEU A 71 -2.65 4.23 4.79
N LEU A 72 -3.06 4.55 3.57
CA LEU A 72 -4.17 3.87 2.90
C LEU A 72 -3.88 2.37 2.73
N VAL A 73 -2.68 2.03 2.25
CA VAL A 73 -2.26 0.63 2.12
C VAL A 73 -2.15 -0.03 3.48
N MET A 74 -1.59 0.61 4.51
CA MET A 74 -1.45 0.08 5.87
C MET A 74 -2.80 -0.21 6.54
N LEU A 75 -3.79 0.66 6.34
CA LEU A 75 -5.15 0.48 6.87
C LEU A 75 -5.99 -0.46 5.99
N GLY A 76 -5.52 -0.75 4.79
CA GLY A 76 -6.21 -1.58 3.84
C GLY A 76 -7.38 -0.85 3.17
N LEU A 77 -7.33 0.48 3.07
CA LEU A 77 -8.36 1.34 2.50
C LEU A 77 -8.09 1.61 1.02
N GLY A 78 -8.96 1.14 0.12
CA GLY A 78 -8.75 1.31 -1.33
C GLY A 78 -7.42 0.71 -1.80
N THR A 79 -7.01 -0.40 -1.17
CA THR A 79 -5.63 -0.93 -1.20
C THR A 79 -5.05 -1.02 -2.61
N ARG A 80 -5.81 -1.54 -3.58
CA ARG A 80 -5.32 -1.75 -4.95
C ARG A 80 -4.96 -0.43 -5.65
N ALA A 81 -5.80 0.59 -5.51
CA ALA A 81 -5.56 1.89 -6.12
C ALA A 81 -4.38 2.61 -5.43
N ALA A 82 -4.37 2.63 -4.10
CA ALA A 82 -3.28 3.24 -3.34
C ALA A 82 -1.92 2.55 -3.61
N ALA A 83 -1.91 1.22 -3.70
CA ALA A 83 -0.72 0.44 -4.03
C ALA A 83 -0.26 0.70 -5.48
N LEU A 84 -1.17 0.79 -6.45
CA LEU A 84 -0.80 1.07 -7.84
C LEU A 84 -0.13 2.44 -7.98
N ILE A 85 -0.69 3.48 -7.36
CA ILE A 85 -0.12 4.83 -7.34
C ILE A 85 1.24 4.82 -6.64
N SER A 86 1.34 4.15 -5.48
CA SER A 86 2.60 4.05 -4.72
C SER A 86 3.68 3.32 -5.53
N SER A 87 3.33 2.21 -6.20
CA SER A 87 4.21 1.46 -7.10
C SER A 87 4.71 2.33 -8.25
N GLY A 88 3.80 3.01 -8.96
CA GLY A 88 4.15 3.91 -10.06
C GLY A 88 5.04 5.07 -9.63
N SER A 89 4.81 5.63 -8.43
CA SER A 89 5.66 6.70 -7.89
C SER A 89 7.11 6.24 -7.64
N MET A 90 7.28 4.99 -7.21
CA MET A 90 8.60 4.40 -6.96
C MET A 90 9.29 3.97 -8.24
N ALA A 91 8.54 3.50 -9.25
CA ALA A 91 9.07 3.32 -10.60
C ALA A 91 9.57 4.66 -11.18
N TYR A 92 8.77 5.73 -11.06
CA TYR A 92 9.18 7.07 -11.47
C TYR A 92 10.44 7.52 -10.73
N ALA A 93 10.48 7.38 -9.40
CA ALA A 93 11.66 7.72 -8.60
C ALA A 93 12.90 6.96 -9.07
N TYR A 94 12.79 5.66 -9.34
CA TYR A 94 13.91 4.87 -9.84
C TYR A 94 14.44 5.41 -11.17
N PHE A 95 13.60 5.56 -12.18
CA PHE A 95 14.05 5.94 -13.52
C PHE A 95 14.46 7.42 -13.64
N SER A 96 13.86 8.31 -12.86
CA SER A 96 14.12 9.76 -12.95
C SER A 96 15.18 10.27 -11.97
N VAL A 97 15.37 9.60 -10.83
CA VAL A 97 16.30 10.05 -9.78
C VAL A 97 17.53 9.15 -9.70
N HIS A 98 17.37 7.82 -9.77
CA HIS A 98 18.46 6.88 -9.50
C HIS A 98 19.15 6.34 -10.76
N ALA A 99 18.38 5.98 -11.79
CA ALA A 99 18.89 5.32 -12.98
C ALA A 99 19.84 6.21 -13.82
N GLY A 100 19.82 7.54 -13.60
CA GLY A 100 20.76 8.47 -14.21
C GLY A 100 22.20 8.35 -13.67
N GLU A 101 22.39 7.85 -12.44
CA GLU A 101 23.72 7.67 -11.85
C GLU A 101 24.34 6.32 -12.24
N SER A 102 23.55 5.24 -12.16
CA SER A 102 23.91 3.90 -12.65
C SER A 102 22.64 3.10 -12.91
N LEU A 103 22.69 2.08 -13.75
CA LEU A 103 21.56 1.18 -13.99
C LEU A 103 21.30 0.19 -12.86
N TRP A 104 22.31 -0.14 -12.05
CA TRP A 104 22.17 -1.13 -10.98
C TRP A 104 21.75 -0.46 -9.67
N PRO A 105 20.64 -0.88 -9.02
CA PRO A 105 20.14 -0.26 -7.79
C PRO A 105 21.19 -0.18 -6.68
N LEU A 106 22.02 -1.22 -6.58
CA LEU A 106 23.10 -1.34 -5.60
C LEU A 106 24.15 -0.22 -5.74
N GLN A 107 24.29 0.36 -6.92
CA GLN A 107 25.30 1.38 -7.24
C GLN A 107 24.76 2.81 -7.18
N ASN A 108 23.44 3.00 -7.19
CA ASN A 108 22.78 4.31 -7.28
C ASN A 108 21.86 4.63 -6.08
N GLY A 109 21.88 3.80 -5.04
CA GLY A 109 21.03 3.95 -3.86
C GLY A 109 19.53 3.73 -4.11
N GLY A 110 19.15 3.20 -5.27
CA GLY A 110 17.77 3.02 -5.72
C GLY A 110 17.12 1.72 -5.27
N GLU A 111 17.79 0.93 -4.42
CA GLU A 111 17.28 -0.38 -3.94
C GLU A 111 15.91 -0.25 -3.27
N LEU A 112 15.71 0.76 -2.42
CA LEU A 112 14.42 0.98 -1.76
C LEU A 112 13.33 1.35 -2.76
N SER A 113 13.64 2.17 -3.78
CA SER A 113 12.69 2.51 -4.84
C SER A 113 12.24 1.25 -5.59
N VAL A 114 13.16 0.35 -5.93
CA VAL A 114 12.82 -0.93 -6.58
C VAL A 114 12.02 -1.84 -5.65
N LEU A 115 12.43 -2.00 -4.39
CA LEU A 115 11.76 -2.86 -3.44
C LEU A 115 10.33 -2.40 -3.14
N PHE A 116 10.11 -1.11 -2.87
CA PHE A 116 8.77 -0.57 -2.68
C PHE A 116 7.93 -0.67 -3.96
N CYS A 117 8.52 -0.40 -5.13
CA CYS A 117 7.81 -0.55 -6.41
C CYS A 117 7.20 -1.95 -6.56
N TRP A 118 8.01 -2.99 -6.36
CA TRP A 118 7.57 -4.38 -6.49
C TRP A 118 6.70 -4.87 -5.33
N ALA A 119 6.98 -4.43 -4.11
CA ALA A 119 6.14 -4.74 -2.95
C ALA A 119 4.71 -4.21 -3.13
N PHE A 120 4.57 -2.95 -3.55
CA PHE A 120 3.26 -2.38 -3.84
C PHE A 120 2.61 -3.02 -5.07
N LEU A 121 3.38 -3.33 -6.12
CA LEU A 121 2.83 -4.04 -7.28
C LEU A 121 2.25 -5.41 -6.89
N LEU A 122 2.94 -6.14 -6.01
CA LEU A 122 2.41 -7.39 -5.45
C LEU A 122 1.08 -7.15 -4.71
N LEU A 123 1.00 -6.10 -3.90
CA LEU A 123 -0.22 -5.72 -3.17
C LEU A 123 -1.38 -5.30 -4.09
N VAL A 124 -1.11 -4.79 -5.30
CA VAL A 124 -2.14 -4.56 -6.32
C VAL A 124 -2.85 -5.87 -6.66
N PHE A 125 -2.11 -6.98 -6.76
CA PHE A 125 -2.65 -8.28 -7.17
C PHE A 125 -3.20 -9.10 -5.99
N THR A 126 -2.50 -9.12 -4.86
CA THR A 126 -2.95 -9.83 -3.65
C THR A 126 -4.12 -9.13 -2.95
N GLY A 127 -4.25 -7.81 -3.14
CA GLY A 127 -5.36 -7.03 -2.61
C GLY A 127 -5.28 -6.73 -1.10
N PRO A 128 -6.40 -6.32 -0.48
CA PRO A 128 -6.45 -5.79 0.89
C PRO A 128 -6.15 -6.80 2.01
N GLY A 129 -6.31 -8.11 1.75
CA GLY A 129 -6.13 -9.15 2.76
C GLY A 129 -7.25 -9.22 3.82
N THR A 130 -7.05 -10.06 4.83
CA THR A 130 -8.05 -10.35 5.88
C THR A 130 -8.16 -9.23 6.92
N TRP A 131 -7.09 -8.49 7.18
CA TRP A 131 -7.09 -7.40 8.17
C TRP A 131 -7.22 -6.01 7.53
N SER A 132 -8.22 -5.82 6.68
CA SER A 132 -8.48 -4.55 5.99
C SER A 132 -9.72 -3.86 6.54
N LEU A 133 -9.64 -2.53 6.67
CA LEU A 133 -10.78 -1.69 7.04
C LEU A 133 -11.79 -1.49 5.89
N ASP A 134 -11.47 -1.86 4.64
CA ASP A 134 -12.44 -1.83 3.52
C ASP A 134 -13.67 -2.67 3.86
N HIS A 135 -13.48 -3.80 4.54
CA HIS A 135 -14.57 -4.69 4.96
C HIS A 135 -15.58 -4.02 5.89
N LEU A 136 -15.17 -3.00 6.65
CA LEU A 136 -16.06 -2.26 7.54
C LEU A 136 -16.87 -1.19 6.79
N LEU A 137 -16.25 -0.56 5.79
CA LEU A 137 -16.87 0.53 5.02
C LEU A 137 -17.81 0.05 3.91
N PHE A 138 -17.52 -1.11 3.30
CA PHE A 138 -18.31 -1.63 2.18
C PHE A 138 -19.35 -2.69 2.59
N ARG A 139 -19.22 -3.32 3.76
CA ARG A 139 -20.23 -4.25 4.29
C ARG A 139 -21.53 -3.53 4.70
N SER A 140 -21.42 -2.30 5.21
CA SER A 140 -22.58 -1.48 5.59
C SER A 140 -23.45 -1.11 4.38
N ARG A 141 -22.84 -0.92 3.19
CA ARG A 141 -23.55 -0.64 1.94
C ARG A 141 -24.36 -1.84 1.45
N GLN A 142 -23.82 -3.05 1.52
CA GLN A 142 -24.56 -4.26 1.12
C GLN A 142 -25.76 -4.55 2.01
N SER A 143 -25.65 -4.31 3.32
CA SER A 143 -26.79 -4.45 4.23
C SER A 143 -27.87 -3.41 3.97
N ALA A 144 -27.49 -2.14 3.70
CA ALA A 144 -28.44 -1.08 3.38
C ALA A 144 -29.22 -1.35 2.09
N ASP A 145 -28.54 -1.79 1.03
CA ASP A 145 -29.13 -2.10 -0.28
C ASP A 145 -30.06 -3.34 -0.22
N ALA A 146 -29.70 -4.34 0.60
CA ALA A 146 -30.56 -5.49 0.85
C ALA A 146 -31.87 -5.11 1.58
N THR A 147 -31.82 -4.19 2.56
CA THR A 147 -33.03 -3.68 3.23
C THR A 147 -33.91 -2.82 2.31
N ASP A 148 -33.33 -2.06 1.38
CA ASP A 148 -34.10 -1.25 0.42
C ASP A 148 -34.74 -2.15 -0.66
N GLY A 149 -34.02 -3.18 -1.12
CA GLY A 149 -34.54 -4.20 -2.04
C GLY A 149 -35.76 -4.95 -1.49
N VAL A 150 -35.73 -5.36 -0.22
CA VAL A 150 -36.86 -6.03 0.45
C VAL A 150 -38.06 -5.09 0.65
N ARG A 151 -37.84 -3.79 0.83
CA ARG A 151 -38.92 -2.80 0.98
C ARG A 151 -39.60 -2.46 -0.36
N ARG A 152 -38.94 -2.71 -1.48
CA ARG A 152 -39.43 -2.36 -2.83
C ARG A 152 -40.15 -3.50 -3.55
N GLU A 153 -40.24 -4.71 -3.00
CA GLU A 153 -41.23 -5.68 -3.49
C GLU A 153 -42.63 -5.19 -3.11
N PRO A 154 -43.46 -4.72 -4.07
CA PRO A 154 -44.84 -4.42 -3.78
C PRO A 154 -45.54 -5.76 -3.53
N SER A 155 -46.30 -5.82 -2.45
CA SER A 155 -47.35 -6.82 -2.23
C SER A 155 -48.33 -6.76 -3.41
N ALA A 156 -47.99 -7.42 -4.53
CA ALA A 156 -48.88 -7.61 -5.65
C ALA A 156 -49.81 -8.77 -5.29
N VAL A 157 -50.96 -8.41 -4.72
CA VAL A 157 -52.17 -9.22 -4.60
C VAL A 157 -53.17 -8.69 -5.61
#